data_AF-A0A1F5ITC9-F1
#
_entry.id   AF-A0A1F5ITC9-F1
#
_cell.length_a   1.000
_cell.length_b   1.000
_cell.length_c   1.000
_cell.angle_alpha   90.00
_cell.angle_beta   90.00
_cell.angle_gamma   90.00
#
_symmetry.space_group_name_H-M   'P 1'
#
loop_
_entity.id
_entity.type
_entity.pdbx_description
1 polymer ?
#
loop_
_entity_poly.entity_id
_entity_poly.type
_entity_poly.pdbx_seq_one_letter_code
_entity_poly.pdbx_strand_id
1 'polypeptide(L)'
;MNWVDLVIILMLLFFALEAIRRPLIFELLDLASFLLAGILSFSLYNFPASFFEKEFHIPHGLTLVLGFMVVWFLSEAIFFLLVRIFIKKIPRLKFPGSRFISIIPAFLRGLIFIAIGLVMIATFPIQPSIKKSVLDSGIGSVILKNAYSLEQPIKQVFGGVANDSLTFLTIKPQTNERINLGFQTDKVSVDSVAEGEMLDLVNKERTSRGFNALVLDEKLRGIARVYSEDMLKKGYFSHYSPEGHIVADRALAAGVDFLVIGENLAYAPGVESAHKGLMNSEGHRANILSPDYAKAGIGAMDAGVYGKMFTQVFSN
;
A
#
# COMPACT_ATOMS: atom_id res chain seq x y z
N MET A 1 -4.67 -13.91 21.89
CA MET A 1 -3.33 -14.00 21.28
C MET A 1 -3.49 -14.65 19.92
N ASN A 2 -3.13 -13.96 18.84
CA ASN A 2 -3.31 -14.46 17.47
C ASN A 2 -1.95 -14.87 16.84
N TRP A 3 -1.95 -15.25 15.56
CA TRP A 3 -0.73 -15.70 14.88
C TRP A 3 0.35 -14.60 14.78
N VAL A 4 -0.04 -13.32 14.73
CA VAL A 4 0.89 -12.19 14.71
C VAL A 4 1.64 -12.10 16.05
N ASP A 5 0.93 -12.25 17.17
CA ASP A 5 1.57 -12.29 18.50
C ASP A 5 2.61 -13.42 18.57
N LEU A 6 2.29 -14.60 18.03
CA LEU A 6 3.19 -15.75 18.01
C LEU A 6 4.45 -15.45 17.18
N VAL A 7 4.29 -14.86 15.98
CA VAL A 7 5.42 -14.47 15.12
C VAL A 7 6.31 -13.46 15.83
N ILE A 8 5.72 -12.44 16.47
CA ILE A 8 6.48 -11.43 17.22
C ILE A 8 7.29 -12.08 18.36
N ILE A 9 6.66 -12.95 19.15
CA ILE A 9 7.34 -13.66 20.25
C ILE A 9 8.48 -14.52 19.72
N LEU A 10 8.25 -15.30 18.64
CA LEU A 10 9.26 -16.15 18.03
C LEU A 10 10.44 -15.34 17.50
N MET A 11 10.19 -14.19 16.86
CA MET A 11 11.24 -13.30 16.38
C MET A 11 12.05 -12.71 17.53
N LEU A 12 11.41 -12.19 18.58
CA LEU A 12 12.11 -11.65 19.74
C LEU A 12 12.94 -12.73 20.46
N LEU A 13 12.40 -13.95 20.56
CA LEU A 13 13.11 -15.10 21.12
C LEU A 13 14.32 -15.49 20.26
N PHE A 14 14.20 -15.44 18.92
CA PHE A 14 15.31 -15.65 18.01
C PHE A 14 16.45 -14.64 18.26
N PHE A 15 16.15 -13.35 18.31
CA PHE A 15 17.15 -12.30 18.62
C PHE A 15 17.79 -12.51 19.99
N ALA A 16 17.02 -12.86 21.01
CA ALA A 16 17.53 -13.13 22.35
C ALA A 16 18.48 -14.34 22.39
N LEU A 17 18.11 -15.44 21.71
CA LEU A 17 18.93 -16.66 21.66
C LEU A 17 20.24 -16.45 20.91
N GLU A 18 20.24 -15.66 19.83
CA GLU A 18 21.46 -15.29 19.11
C GLU A 18 22.44 -14.53 20.03
N ALA A 19 21.91 -13.59 20.81
CA ALA A 19 22.69 -12.69 21.66
C ALA A 19 23.37 -13.37 22.85
N ILE A 20 22.77 -14.43 23.42
CA ILE A 20 23.33 -15.16 24.56
C ILE A 20 24.73 -15.74 24.25
N ARG A 21 24.97 -16.07 22.98
CA ARG A 21 26.24 -16.63 22.52
C ARG A 21 27.28 -15.56 22.19
N ARG A 22 26.87 -14.29 22.12
CA ARG A 22 27.71 -13.17 21.68
C ARG A 22 28.10 -12.27 22.87
N PRO A 23 29.34 -11.76 22.90
CA PRO A 23 29.74 -10.79 23.92
C PRO A 23 28.93 -9.50 23.81
N LEU A 24 28.56 -8.91 24.96
CA LEU A 24 27.78 -7.67 25.06
C LEU A 24 28.26 -6.54 24.15
N ILE A 25 29.57 -6.34 24.04
CA ILE A 25 30.13 -5.26 23.22
C ILE A 25 29.75 -5.38 21.75
N PHE A 26 29.65 -6.60 21.21
CA PHE A 26 29.26 -6.80 19.82
C PHE A 26 27.77 -6.47 19.63
N GLU A 27 26.89 -6.89 20.53
CA GLU A 27 25.47 -6.53 20.41
C GLU A 27 25.21 -5.03 20.56
N LEU A 28 25.96 -4.33 21.42
CA LEU A 28 25.88 -2.88 21.53
C LEU A 28 26.35 -2.18 20.24
N LEU A 29 27.44 -2.66 19.65
CA LEU A 29 27.96 -2.11 18.40
C LEU A 29 27.05 -2.42 17.22
N ASP A 30 26.48 -3.62 17.16
CA ASP A 30 25.53 -3.98 16.11
C ASP A 30 24.23 -3.15 16.24
N LEU A 31 23.72 -2.93 17.46
CA LEU A 31 22.57 -2.04 17.68
C LEU A 31 22.89 -0.60 17.25
N ALA A 32 24.08 -0.09 17.61
CA ALA A 32 24.50 1.25 17.21
C ALA A 32 24.66 1.37 15.69
N SER A 33 25.27 0.39 15.04
CA SER A 33 25.40 0.30 13.58
C SER A 33 24.03 0.33 12.91
N PHE A 34 23.12 -0.54 13.37
CA PHE A 34 21.75 -0.64 12.85
C PHE A 34 20.99 0.69 12.94
N LEU A 35 21.06 1.37 14.09
CA LEU A 35 20.39 2.66 14.29
C LEU A 35 20.99 3.75 13.40
N LEU A 36 22.31 3.83 13.33
CA LEU A 36 23.00 4.83 12.51
C LEU A 36 22.77 4.58 11.02
N ALA A 37 22.86 3.32 10.57
CA ALA A 37 22.56 2.93 9.20
C ALA A 37 21.13 3.31 8.80
N GLY A 38 20.16 3.11 9.71
CA GLY A 38 18.77 3.53 9.48
C GLY A 38 18.57 5.04 9.40
N ILE A 39 19.20 5.80 10.29
CA ILE A 39 19.15 7.27 10.23
C ILE A 39 19.76 7.77 8.92
N LEU A 40 20.92 7.22 8.54
CA LEU A 40 21.61 7.58 7.31
C LEU A 40 20.78 7.20 6.08
N SER A 41 20.16 6.01 6.06
CA SER A 41 19.35 5.57 4.93
C SER A 41 18.13 6.46 4.74
N PHE A 42 17.42 6.86 5.80
CA PHE A 42 16.31 7.82 5.68
C PHE A 42 16.77 9.24 5.31
N SER A 43 18.03 9.60 5.54
CA SER A 43 18.54 10.94 5.23
C SER A 43 19.15 11.05 3.83
N LEU A 44 19.77 9.97 3.33
CA LEU A 44 20.63 10.01 2.15
C LEU A 44 20.11 9.17 0.97
N TYR A 45 18.99 8.45 1.10
CA TYR A 45 18.45 7.58 0.04
C TYR A 45 18.26 8.30 -1.30
N ASN A 46 17.93 9.60 -1.28
CA ASN A 46 17.72 10.41 -2.48
C ASN A 46 18.97 10.48 -3.38
N PHE A 47 20.18 10.41 -2.80
CA PHE A 47 21.41 10.54 -3.58
C PHE A 47 21.60 9.33 -4.51
N PRO A 48 21.66 8.07 -4.04
CA PRO A 48 21.74 6.94 -4.96
C PRO A 48 20.45 6.74 -5.77
N ALA A 49 19.27 7.10 -5.25
CA ALA A 49 18.02 7.02 -6.01
C ALA A 49 18.07 7.85 -7.31
N SER A 50 18.57 9.09 -7.23
CA SER A 50 18.72 9.98 -8.39
C SER A 50 19.70 9.44 -9.45
N PHE A 51 20.71 8.68 -9.01
CA PHE A 51 21.63 8.00 -9.91
C PHE A 51 20.92 6.85 -10.63
N PHE A 52 20.18 6.01 -9.91
CA PHE A 52 19.42 4.90 -10.51
C PHE A 52 18.38 5.38 -11.51
N GLU A 53 17.70 6.48 -11.21
CA GLU A 53 16.70 7.08 -12.09
C GLU A 53 17.30 7.54 -13.43
N LYS A 54 18.48 8.19 -13.39
CA LYS A 54 19.15 8.72 -14.59
C LYS A 54 19.77 7.63 -15.46
N GLU A 55 20.45 6.66 -14.83
CA GLU A 55 21.26 5.70 -15.57
C GLU A 55 20.45 4.48 -16.04
N PHE A 56 19.45 4.04 -15.26
CA PHE A 56 18.80 2.76 -15.47
C PHE A 56 17.32 2.86 -15.86
N HIS A 57 16.76 4.07 -15.98
CA HIS A 57 15.36 4.30 -16.36
C HIS A 57 14.35 3.49 -15.53
N ILE A 58 14.68 3.25 -14.25
CA ILE A 58 13.87 2.49 -13.31
C ILE A 58 12.70 3.38 -12.83
N PRO A 59 11.49 2.83 -12.59
CA PRO A 59 10.38 3.59 -12.01
C PRO A 59 10.79 4.31 -10.72
N HIS A 60 10.38 5.58 -10.59
CA HIS A 60 10.81 6.46 -9.50
C HIS A 60 10.59 5.86 -8.11
N GLY A 61 9.45 5.21 -7.86
CA GLY A 61 9.24 4.52 -6.58
C GLY A 61 10.33 3.50 -6.27
N LEU A 62 10.71 2.68 -7.25
CA LEU A 62 11.70 1.62 -7.07
C LEU A 62 13.12 2.20 -6.87
N THR A 63 13.43 3.35 -7.48
CA THR A 63 14.73 4.01 -7.27
C THR A 63 14.89 4.51 -5.83
N LEU A 64 13.83 5.02 -5.19
CA LEU A 64 13.87 5.43 -3.78
C LEU A 64 14.19 4.25 -2.85
N VAL A 65 13.56 3.10 -3.08
CA VAL A 65 13.79 1.88 -2.29
C VAL A 65 15.20 1.35 -2.50
N LEU A 66 15.67 1.30 -3.75
CA LEU A 66 17.06 0.92 -4.05
C LEU A 66 18.05 1.88 -3.40
N GLY A 67 17.77 3.19 -3.44
CA GLY A 67 18.59 4.20 -2.79
C GLY A 67 18.69 3.98 -1.28
N PHE A 68 17.56 3.71 -0.63
CA PHE A 68 17.53 3.39 0.80
C PHE A 68 18.35 2.14 1.13
N MET A 69 18.16 1.06 0.36
CA MET A 69 18.89 -0.20 0.57
C MET A 69 20.40 -0.03 0.38
N VAL A 70 20.82 0.71 -0.66
CA VAL A 70 22.24 0.98 -0.92
C VAL A 70 22.87 1.75 0.24
N VAL A 71 22.23 2.83 0.71
CA VAL A 71 22.76 3.58 1.85
C VAL A 71 22.81 2.72 3.10
N TRP A 72 21.77 1.94 3.36
CA TRP A 72 21.72 1.03 4.52
C TRP A 72 22.89 0.04 4.50
N PHE A 73 23.05 -0.71 3.40
CA PHE A 73 24.09 -1.73 3.29
C PHE A 73 25.50 -1.16 3.28
N LEU A 74 25.72 -0.04 2.60
CA LEU A 74 27.02 0.63 2.61
C LEU A 74 27.36 1.14 4.02
N SER A 75 26.39 1.71 4.74
CA SER A 75 26.58 2.17 6.11
C SER A 75 26.93 1.02 7.04
N GLU A 76 26.17 -0.08 7.00
CA GLU A 76 26.46 -1.30 7.78
C GLU A 76 27.84 -1.89 7.44
N ALA A 77 28.20 -1.94 6.15
CA ALA A 77 29.51 -2.43 5.73
C ALA A 77 30.65 -1.55 6.28
N ILE A 78 30.49 -0.22 6.23
CA ILE A 78 31.46 0.73 6.78
C ILE A 78 31.56 0.57 8.30
N PHE A 79 30.45 0.51 9.02
CA PHE A 79 30.45 0.30 10.46
C PHE A 79 31.09 -1.03 10.84
N PHE A 80 30.80 -2.11 10.12
CA PHE A 80 31.43 -3.41 10.33
C PHE A 80 32.96 -3.34 10.17
N LEU A 81 33.45 -2.65 9.13
CA LEU A 81 34.89 -2.44 8.92
C LEU A 81 35.51 -1.61 10.05
N LEU A 82 34.85 -0.51 10.45
CA LEU A 82 35.30 0.34 11.55
C LEU A 82 35.35 -0.45 12.87
N VAL A 83 34.29 -1.19 13.20
CA VAL A 83 34.25 -2.07 14.36
C VAL A 83 35.41 -3.04 14.32
N ARG A 84 35.69 -3.71 13.19
CA ARG A 84 36.82 -4.65 13.09
C ARG A 84 38.18 -4.01 13.35
N ILE A 85 38.37 -2.75 12.97
CA ILE A 85 39.61 -1.99 13.20
C ILE A 85 39.72 -1.59 14.69
N PHE A 86 38.64 -1.06 15.26
CA PHE A 86 38.66 -0.45 16.59
C PHE A 86 38.37 -1.42 17.74
N ILE A 87 37.70 -2.54 17.51
CA ILE A 87 37.34 -3.54 18.54
C ILE A 87 38.58 -4.08 19.26
N LYS A 88 39.73 -4.13 18.60
CA LYS A 88 41.01 -4.52 19.21
C LYS A 88 41.47 -3.57 20.31
N LYS A 89 41.04 -2.30 20.25
CA LYS A 89 41.35 -1.25 21.22
C LYS A 89 40.29 -1.13 22.33
N ILE A 90 39.12 -1.75 22.16
CA ILE A 90 38.03 -1.67 23.14
C ILE A 90 38.24 -2.75 24.21
N PRO A 91 38.35 -2.39 25.50
CA PRO A 91 38.48 -3.37 26.56
C PRO A 91 37.24 -4.28 26.58
N ARG A 92 37.48 -5.60 26.60
CA ARG A 92 36.39 -6.58 26.68
C ARG A 92 35.77 -6.50 28.08
N LEU A 93 34.58 -5.91 28.17
CA LEU A 93 33.74 -5.95 29.37
C LEU A 93 33.35 -7.41 29.67
N LYS A 94 34.13 -8.06 30.53
CA LYS A 94 33.87 -9.41 31.00
C LYS A 94 33.51 -9.33 32.47
N PHE A 95 32.23 -9.45 32.77
CA PHE A 95 31.72 -9.57 34.12
C PHE A 95 30.68 -10.70 34.17
N PRO A 96 30.48 -11.35 35.33
CA PRO A 96 29.49 -12.41 35.48
C PRO A 96 28.11 -11.94 35.01
N GLY A 97 27.47 -12.70 34.12
CA GLY A 97 26.15 -12.35 33.59
C GLY A 97 26.15 -11.42 32.37
N SER A 98 27.30 -10.98 31.84
CA SER A 98 27.35 -10.13 30.64
C SER A 98 26.69 -10.75 29.40
N ARG A 99 26.60 -12.09 29.33
CA ARG A 99 25.87 -12.84 28.29
C ARG A 99 24.35 -12.77 28.41
N PHE A 100 23.81 -12.53 29.60
CA PHE A 100 22.37 -12.30 29.76
C PHE A 100 22.03 -10.84 29.47
N ILE A 101 22.95 -9.93 29.77
CA ILE A 101 22.77 -8.49 29.47
C ILE A 101 22.88 -8.22 27.97
N SER A 102 23.63 -9.02 27.20
CA SER A 102 23.68 -8.91 25.74
C SER A 102 22.33 -9.13 25.06
N ILE A 103 21.38 -9.80 25.74
CA ILE A 103 20.01 -9.98 25.26
C ILE A 103 19.31 -8.62 25.09
N ILE A 104 19.56 -7.65 25.97
CA ILE A 104 18.86 -6.35 25.96
C ILE A 104 19.03 -5.60 24.63
N PRO A 105 20.26 -5.30 24.17
CA PRO A 105 20.45 -4.60 22.89
C PRO A 105 19.93 -5.40 21.69
N ALA A 106 20.08 -6.73 21.69
CA ALA A 106 19.54 -7.58 20.62
C ALA A 106 18.01 -7.58 20.60
N PHE A 107 17.37 -7.61 21.78
CA PHE A 107 15.93 -7.51 21.93
C PHE A 107 15.42 -6.16 21.45
N LEU A 108 16.08 -5.06 21.80
CA LEU A 108 15.74 -3.72 21.30
C LEU A 108 15.87 -3.64 19.76
N ARG A 109 16.93 -4.19 19.18
CA ARG A 109 17.09 -4.29 17.72
C ARG A 109 15.93 -5.07 17.09
N GLY A 110 15.60 -6.23 17.65
CA GLY A 110 14.47 -7.04 17.20
C GLY A 110 13.13 -6.31 17.30
N LEU A 111 12.90 -5.58 18.39
CA LEU A 111 11.70 -4.78 18.59
C LEU A 111 11.55 -3.68 17.53
N ILE A 112 12.65 -2.97 17.21
CA ILE A 112 12.65 -1.94 16.18
C ILE A 112 12.40 -2.55 14.79
N PHE A 113 13.05 -3.68 14.49
CA PHE A 113 12.85 -4.40 13.23
C PHE A 113 11.38 -4.83 13.04
N ILE A 114 10.78 -5.40 14.08
CA ILE A 114 9.36 -5.77 14.10
C ILE A 114 8.48 -4.53 13.94
N ALA A 115 8.77 -3.45 14.66
CA ALA A 115 8.02 -2.20 14.57
C ALA A 115 7.99 -1.64 13.14
N ILE A 116 9.15 -1.59 12.47
CA ILE A 116 9.24 -1.17 11.06
C ILE A 116 8.38 -2.09 10.19
N GLY A 117 8.50 -3.42 10.35
CA GLY A 117 7.70 -4.38 9.60
C GLY A 117 6.18 -4.23 9.79
N LEU A 118 5.73 -3.97 11.03
CA LEU A 118 4.32 -3.72 11.32
C LEU A 118 3.83 -2.41 10.72
N VAL A 119 4.62 -1.34 10.79
CA VAL A 119 4.29 -0.06 10.13
C VAL A 119 4.22 -0.24 8.62
N MET A 120 5.13 -1.02 8.02
CA MET A 120 5.04 -1.38 6.61
C MET A 120 3.73 -2.12 6.32
N ILE A 121 3.35 -3.12 7.11
CA ILE A 121 2.09 -3.86 6.90
C ILE A 121 0.87 -2.94 7.00
N ALA A 122 0.87 -1.99 7.94
CA ALA A 122 -0.22 -1.03 8.09
C ALA A 122 -0.29 -0.04 6.91
N THR A 123 0.89 0.44 6.48
CA THR A 123 1.06 1.49 5.46
C THR A 123 0.79 0.99 4.05
N PHE A 124 1.33 -0.17 3.70
CA PHE A 124 1.28 -0.70 2.34
C PHE A 124 -0.05 -1.41 2.04
N PRO A 125 -0.47 -1.49 0.77
CA PRO A 125 -1.67 -2.22 0.36
C PRO A 125 -1.45 -3.73 0.44
N ILE A 126 -1.35 -4.26 1.67
CA ILE A 126 -1.27 -5.70 1.96
C ILE A 126 -2.67 -6.28 2.14
N GLN A 127 -2.81 -7.60 1.95
CA GLN A 127 -4.04 -8.35 2.16
C GLN A 127 -4.73 -7.92 3.48
N PRO A 128 -6.00 -7.50 3.44
CA PRO A 128 -6.66 -6.91 4.60
C PRO A 128 -6.82 -7.85 5.80
N SER A 129 -6.88 -9.17 5.58
CA SER A 129 -6.88 -10.19 6.64
C SER A 129 -5.61 -10.13 7.50
N ILE A 130 -4.46 -9.81 6.89
CA ILE A 130 -3.18 -9.64 7.58
C ILE A 130 -3.21 -8.34 8.39
N LYS A 131 -3.65 -7.23 7.78
CA LYS A 131 -3.79 -5.95 8.49
C LYS A 131 -4.67 -6.06 9.73
N LYS A 132 -5.84 -6.69 9.57
CA LYS A 132 -6.75 -6.95 10.68
C LYS A 132 -6.09 -7.80 11.77
N SER A 133 -5.35 -8.84 11.38
CA SER A 133 -4.60 -9.66 12.35
C SER A 133 -3.57 -8.85 13.14
N VAL A 134 -2.94 -7.84 12.54
CA VAL A 134 -2.01 -6.94 13.25
C VAL A 134 -2.76 -5.99 14.20
N LEU A 135 -3.89 -5.44 13.77
CA LEU A 135 -4.69 -4.51 14.59
C LEU A 135 -5.37 -5.23 15.77
N ASP A 136 -5.82 -6.46 15.58
CA ASP A 136 -6.45 -7.28 16.62
C ASP A 136 -5.42 -8.02 17.51
N SER A 137 -4.13 -7.89 17.21
CA SER A 137 -3.03 -8.51 17.98
C SER A 137 -2.79 -7.76 19.28
N GLY A 138 -2.58 -8.50 20.38
CA GLY A 138 -2.35 -7.90 21.70
C GLY A 138 -0.99 -7.20 21.80
N ILE A 139 0.06 -7.76 21.18
CA ILE A 139 1.41 -7.21 21.18
C ILE A 139 1.61 -6.30 19.98
N GLY A 140 1.18 -6.74 18.79
CA GLY A 140 1.38 -6.04 17.53
C GLY A 140 0.71 -4.67 17.50
N SER A 141 -0.52 -4.55 17.98
CA SER A 141 -1.22 -3.26 18.04
C SER A 141 -0.52 -2.26 18.97
N VAL A 142 0.03 -2.73 20.09
CA VAL A 142 0.78 -1.89 21.04
C VAL A 142 2.10 -1.41 20.43
N ILE A 143 2.86 -2.29 19.77
CA ILE A 143 4.07 -1.91 19.06
C ILE A 143 3.75 -0.90 17.96
N LEU A 144 2.73 -1.18 17.13
CA LEU A 144 2.34 -0.32 16.03
C LEU A 144 1.92 1.08 16.49
N LYS A 145 1.17 1.19 17.59
CA LYS A 145 0.77 2.47 18.18
C LYS A 145 1.99 3.32 18.57
N ASN A 146 3.02 2.71 19.15
CA ASN A 146 4.24 3.41 19.55
C ASN A 146 5.17 3.72 18.37
N ALA A 147 5.05 2.97 17.27
CA ALA A 147 5.85 3.13 16.06
C ALA A 147 5.20 4.03 15.01
N TYR A 148 4.03 4.59 15.28
CA TYR A 148 3.24 5.37 14.33
C TYR A 148 4.01 6.57 13.74
N SER A 149 4.96 7.14 14.49
CA SER A 149 5.84 8.22 14.01
C SER A 149 6.71 7.82 12.82
N LEU A 150 6.95 6.53 12.60
CA LEU A 150 7.72 6.01 11.47
C LEU A 150 6.89 5.90 10.18
N GLU A 151 5.56 6.09 10.23
CA GLU A 151 4.69 5.98 9.06
C GLU A 151 5.11 6.95 7.94
N GLN A 152 5.34 8.23 8.27
CA GLN A 152 5.68 9.24 7.27
C GLN A 152 7.06 9.01 6.63
N PRO A 153 8.15 8.77 7.39
CA PRO A 153 9.43 8.39 6.80
C PRO A 153 9.34 7.16 5.90
N ILE A 154 8.59 6.13 6.31
CA ILE A 154 8.40 4.91 5.52
C ILE A 154 7.62 5.22 4.23
N LYS A 155 6.55 6.03 4.30
CA LYS A 155 5.79 6.45 3.11
C LYS A 155 6.64 7.25 2.13
N GLN A 156 7.56 8.10 2.60
CA GLN A 156 8.42 8.88 1.72
C GLN A 156 9.35 7.99 0.88
N VAL A 157 9.92 6.94 1.48
CA VAL A 157 10.86 6.04 0.77
C VAL A 157 10.13 4.98 -0.05
N PHE A 158 9.11 4.35 0.53
CA PHE A 158 8.50 3.14 -0.02
C PHE A 158 7.11 3.40 -0.63
N GLY A 159 6.50 4.55 -0.39
CA GLY A 159 5.17 4.90 -0.91
C GLY A 159 5.10 4.99 -2.43
N GLY A 160 6.18 5.42 -3.08
CA GLY A 160 6.31 5.39 -4.54
C GLY A 160 6.19 3.96 -5.08
N VAL A 161 6.87 2.98 -4.45
CA VAL A 161 6.74 1.57 -4.83
C VAL A 161 5.34 1.06 -4.59
N ALA A 162 4.66 1.48 -3.53
CA ALA A 162 3.24 1.16 -3.38
C ALA A 162 2.45 1.69 -4.58
N ASN A 163 2.60 2.96 -4.92
CA ASN A 163 1.86 3.59 -6.01
C ASN A 163 2.19 3.02 -7.40
N ASP A 164 3.43 2.58 -7.61
CA ASP A 164 3.95 2.07 -8.88
C ASP A 164 3.80 0.53 -8.99
N SER A 165 3.80 -0.19 -7.86
CA SER A 165 3.61 -1.66 -7.76
C SER A 165 2.19 -2.04 -7.37
N LEU A 166 1.30 -1.06 -7.17
CA LEU A 166 -0.14 -1.29 -7.18
C LEU A 166 -0.45 -1.91 -8.54
N THR A 167 -0.41 -3.23 -8.56
CA THR A 167 -1.30 -4.04 -9.37
C THR A 167 -2.69 -3.66 -8.87
N PHE A 168 -3.16 -2.52 -9.35
CA PHE A 168 -4.55 -2.16 -9.30
C PHE A 168 -5.27 -3.34 -9.91
N LEU A 169 -6.27 -3.85 -9.20
CA LEU A 169 -7.28 -4.62 -9.90
C LEU A 169 -8.04 -3.57 -10.71
N THR A 170 -7.59 -3.39 -11.94
CA THR A 170 -8.43 -2.89 -13.02
C THR A 170 -8.72 -4.10 -13.88
N ILE A 171 -9.96 -4.26 -14.29
CA ILE A 171 -10.34 -5.27 -15.28
C ILE A 171 -10.64 -4.50 -16.54
N LYS A 172 -10.02 -4.91 -17.65
CA LYS A 172 -10.24 -4.23 -18.93
C LYS A 172 -11.74 -4.19 -19.24
N PRO A 173 -12.27 -3.06 -19.74
CA PRO A 173 -13.65 -3.01 -20.18
C PRO A 173 -13.93 -4.11 -21.20
N GLN A 174 -15.15 -4.66 -21.17
CA GLN A 174 -15.63 -5.68 -22.11
C GLN A 174 -14.93 -7.06 -22.02
N THR A 175 -14.19 -7.36 -20.95
CA THR A 175 -13.69 -8.72 -20.68
C THR A 175 -14.56 -9.43 -19.65
N ASN A 176 -14.66 -10.76 -19.77
CA ASN A 176 -15.36 -11.62 -18.80
C ASN A 176 -14.44 -12.05 -17.64
N GLU A 177 -13.34 -11.32 -17.45
CA GLU A 177 -12.40 -11.61 -16.37
C GLU A 177 -13.06 -11.34 -15.02
N ARG A 178 -12.76 -12.21 -14.05
CA ARG A 178 -13.23 -12.10 -12.68
C ARG A 178 -12.07 -12.35 -11.75
N ILE A 179 -11.91 -11.43 -10.80
CA ILE A 179 -10.89 -11.53 -9.76
C ILE A 179 -11.60 -11.81 -8.44
N ASN A 180 -11.14 -12.83 -7.71
CA ASN A 180 -11.58 -13.10 -6.36
C ASN A 180 -10.78 -12.18 -5.41
N LEU A 181 -11.49 -11.37 -4.62
CA LEU A 181 -10.87 -10.41 -3.70
C LEU A 181 -10.22 -11.11 -2.49
N GLY A 182 -10.56 -12.37 -2.21
CA GLY A 182 -10.07 -13.12 -1.06
C GLY A 182 -10.63 -12.64 0.27
N PHE A 183 -11.65 -11.79 0.26
CA PHE A 183 -12.41 -11.34 1.42
C PHE A 183 -13.84 -10.95 1.00
N GLN A 184 -14.72 -10.84 1.99
CA GLN A 184 -16.08 -10.32 1.88
C GLN A 184 -16.34 -9.41 3.08
N THR A 185 -17.09 -8.32 2.91
CA THR A 185 -17.44 -7.42 4.03
C THR A 185 -18.77 -6.72 3.80
N ASP A 186 -19.61 -6.74 4.83
CA ASP A 186 -20.85 -5.94 4.89
C ASP A 186 -20.62 -4.54 5.47
N LYS A 187 -19.44 -4.31 6.07
CA LYS A 187 -19.04 -3.02 6.62
C LYS A 187 -18.47 -2.15 5.50
N VAL A 188 -19.38 -1.55 4.76
CA VAL A 188 -19.08 -0.64 3.64
C VAL A 188 -19.86 0.65 3.82
N SER A 189 -19.26 1.77 3.45
CA SER A 189 -19.90 3.08 3.51
C SER A 189 -19.65 3.84 2.21
N VAL A 190 -20.65 4.59 1.76
CA VAL A 190 -20.50 5.50 0.61
C VAL A 190 -19.46 6.56 0.94
N ASP A 191 -18.51 6.77 0.03
CA ASP A 191 -17.53 7.84 0.11
C ASP A 191 -17.87 8.94 -0.92
N SER A 192 -18.79 9.82 -0.54
CA SER A 192 -19.26 10.89 -1.43
C SER A 192 -18.18 11.93 -1.75
N VAL A 193 -17.15 12.05 -0.91
CA VAL A 193 -16.01 12.95 -1.16
C VAL A 193 -15.19 12.38 -2.32
N ALA A 194 -14.85 11.10 -2.26
CA ALA A 194 -14.10 10.45 -3.32
C ALA A 194 -14.87 10.36 -4.66
N GLU A 195 -16.20 10.29 -4.63
CA GLU A 195 -17.04 10.36 -5.84
C GLU A 195 -16.90 11.71 -6.55
N GLY A 196 -16.98 12.81 -5.79
CA GLY A 196 -16.81 14.17 -6.31
C GLY A 196 -15.40 14.39 -6.86
N GLU A 197 -14.39 14.03 -6.07
CA GLU A 197 -12.98 14.14 -6.48
C GLU A 197 -12.67 13.33 -7.76
N MET A 198 -13.24 12.13 -7.89
CA MET A 198 -13.08 11.31 -9.09
C MET A 198 -13.70 11.97 -10.33
N LEU A 199 -14.90 12.54 -10.20
CA LEU A 199 -15.55 13.24 -11.30
C LEU A 199 -14.74 14.46 -11.73
N ASP A 200 -14.21 15.22 -10.77
CA ASP A 200 -13.36 16.38 -11.03
C ASP A 200 -12.08 15.98 -11.77
N LEU A 201 -11.42 14.90 -11.35
CA LEU A 201 -10.24 14.35 -12.03
C LEU A 201 -10.56 13.90 -13.47
N VAL A 202 -11.67 13.18 -13.67
CA VAL A 202 -12.16 12.77 -15.00
C VAL A 202 -12.40 14.00 -15.89
N ASN A 203 -13.10 15.01 -15.38
CA ASN A 203 -13.44 16.20 -16.14
C ASN A 203 -12.22 17.08 -16.42
N LYS A 204 -11.26 17.15 -15.51
CA LYS A 204 -9.97 17.81 -15.73
C LYS A 204 -9.21 17.16 -16.89
N GLU A 205 -9.16 15.82 -16.93
CA GLU A 205 -8.50 15.10 -18.00
C GLU A 205 -9.20 15.33 -19.35
N ARG A 206 -10.53 15.24 -19.38
CA ARG A 206 -11.34 15.50 -20.58
C ARG A 206 -11.13 16.92 -21.12
N THR A 207 -11.30 17.94 -20.26
CA THR A 207 -11.20 19.35 -20.67
C THR A 207 -9.79 19.74 -21.10
N SER A 208 -8.75 19.21 -20.44
CA SER A 208 -7.36 19.42 -20.85
C SER A 208 -7.03 18.93 -22.26
N ARG A 209 -7.85 18.01 -22.80
CA ARG A 209 -7.74 17.43 -24.14
C ARG A 209 -8.81 17.94 -25.11
N GLY A 210 -9.58 18.96 -24.72
CA GLY A 210 -10.61 19.57 -25.56
C GLY A 210 -11.94 18.84 -25.60
N PHE A 211 -12.17 17.84 -24.74
CA PHE A 211 -13.48 17.19 -24.61
C PHE A 211 -14.38 17.93 -23.63
N ASN A 212 -15.70 17.82 -23.84
CA ASN A 212 -16.70 18.37 -22.92
C ASN A 212 -16.66 17.66 -21.56
N ALA A 213 -16.81 18.42 -20.48
CA ALA A 213 -17.01 17.86 -19.15
C ALA A 213 -18.30 17.04 -19.09
N LEU A 214 -18.25 15.93 -18.36
CA LEU A 214 -19.39 15.07 -18.08
C LEU A 214 -20.24 15.68 -16.96
N VAL A 215 -21.55 15.63 -17.15
CA VAL A 215 -22.53 16.04 -16.14
C VAL A 215 -22.81 14.86 -15.21
N LEU A 216 -22.80 15.11 -13.90
CA LEU A 216 -23.18 14.08 -12.93
C LEU A 216 -24.65 13.68 -13.13
N ASP A 217 -24.89 12.38 -13.29
CA ASP A 217 -26.23 11.79 -13.32
C ASP A 217 -26.46 10.95 -12.06
N GLU A 218 -27.50 11.33 -11.30
CA GLU A 218 -27.83 10.72 -10.02
C GLU A 218 -28.29 9.26 -10.12
N LYS A 219 -28.97 8.90 -11.22
CA LYS A 219 -29.38 7.51 -11.44
C LYS A 219 -28.16 6.64 -11.75
N LEU A 220 -27.26 7.13 -12.60
CA LEU A 220 -25.99 6.44 -12.89
C LEU A 220 -25.14 6.30 -11.63
N ARG A 221 -25.09 7.33 -10.79
CA ARG A 221 -24.38 7.27 -9.49
C ARG A 221 -24.99 6.19 -8.58
N GLY A 222 -26.32 6.11 -8.51
CA GLY A 222 -27.01 5.05 -7.78
C GLY A 222 -26.61 3.65 -8.25
N ILE A 223 -26.61 3.42 -9.57
CA ILE A 223 -26.18 2.15 -10.18
C ILE A 223 -24.72 1.84 -9.81
N ALA A 224 -23.83 2.83 -9.93
CA ALA A 224 -22.42 2.67 -9.64
C ALA A 224 -22.16 2.33 -8.15
N ARG A 225 -22.86 2.98 -7.22
CA ARG A 225 -22.77 2.68 -5.78
C ARG A 225 -23.21 1.27 -5.46
N VAL A 226 -24.38 0.87 -5.96
CA VAL A 226 -24.93 -0.48 -5.75
C VAL A 226 -23.96 -1.54 -6.28
N TYR A 227 -23.35 -1.31 -7.43
CA TYR A 227 -22.42 -2.27 -8.01
C TYR A 227 -21.08 -2.33 -7.27
N SER A 228 -20.52 -1.20 -6.85
CA SER A 228 -19.35 -1.15 -5.96
C SER A 228 -19.61 -1.87 -4.64
N GLU A 229 -20.80 -1.75 -4.08
CA GLU A 229 -21.22 -2.44 -2.86
C GLU A 229 -21.31 -3.97 -3.07
N ASP A 230 -21.95 -4.39 -4.17
CA ASP A 230 -22.13 -5.80 -4.51
C ASP A 230 -20.79 -6.53 -4.66
N MET A 231 -19.83 -5.91 -5.35
CA MET A 231 -18.47 -6.43 -5.51
C MET A 231 -17.76 -6.64 -4.16
N LEU A 232 -17.86 -5.68 -3.24
CA LEU A 232 -17.25 -5.77 -1.90
C LEU A 232 -17.93 -6.81 -1.01
N LYS A 233 -19.27 -6.87 -1.04
CA LYS A 233 -20.05 -7.81 -0.22
C LYS A 233 -19.88 -9.25 -0.67
N LYS A 234 -19.89 -9.49 -1.98
CA LYS A 234 -19.75 -10.84 -2.56
C LYS A 234 -18.29 -11.24 -2.80
N GLY A 235 -17.34 -10.32 -2.66
CA GLY A 235 -15.90 -10.61 -2.69
C GLY A 235 -15.35 -10.89 -4.09
N TYR A 236 -15.90 -10.21 -5.10
CA TYR A 236 -15.45 -10.34 -6.49
C TYR A 236 -15.19 -8.96 -7.10
N PHE A 237 -14.42 -8.95 -8.17
CA PHE A 237 -14.19 -7.78 -8.99
C PHE A 237 -14.35 -8.19 -10.46
N SER A 238 -15.33 -7.62 -11.17
CA SER A 238 -15.65 -7.95 -12.56
C SER A 238 -16.68 -6.98 -13.15
N HIS A 239 -16.68 -6.81 -14.47
CA HIS A 239 -17.77 -6.13 -15.19
C HIS A 239 -19.08 -6.92 -15.24
N TYR A 240 -19.01 -8.23 -14.95
CA TYR A 240 -20.15 -9.14 -14.91
C TYR A 240 -20.46 -9.51 -13.47
N SER A 241 -21.72 -9.33 -13.07
CA SER A 241 -22.18 -9.83 -11.78
C SER A 241 -22.07 -11.37 -11.72
N PRO A 242 -22.12 -12.00 -10.53
CA PRO A 242 -22.18 -13.46 -10.40
C PRO A 242 -23.30 -14.10 -11.21
N GLU A 243 -24.40 -13.37 -11.37
CA GLU A 243 -25.60 -13.74 -12.13
C GLU A 243 -25.45 -13.44 -13.64
N GLY A 244 -24.36 -12.81 -14.07
CA GLY A 244 -24.03 -12.56 -15.47
C GLY A 244 -24.46 -11.18 -16.00
N HIS A 245 -24.97 -10.29 -15.16
CA HIS A 245 -25.46 -8.98 -15.59
C HIS A 245 -24.32 -8.01 -15.90
N ILE A 246 -24.45 -7.28 -17.01
CA ILE A 246 -23.54 -6.19 -17.41
C ILE A 246 -24.10 -4.83 -17.03
N VAL A 247 -23.31 -3.76 -17.21
CA VAL A 247 -23.73 -2.38 -16.90
C VAL A 247 -25.02 -1.97 -17.63
N ALA A 248 -25.20 -2.42 -18.87
CA ALA A 248 -26.40 -2.18 -19.66
C ALA A 248 -27.65 -2.77 -18.99
N ASP A 249 -27.59 -4.02 -18.50
CA ASP A 249 -28.69 -4.67 -17.79
C ASP A 249 -29.03 -3.92 -16.50
N ARG A 250 -27.99 -3.53 -15.75
CA ARG A 250 -28.15 -2.76 -14.50
C ARG A 250 -28.80 -1.39 -14.75
N ALA A 251 -28.44 -0.72 -15.83
CA ALA A 251 -29.01 0.56 -16.22
C ALA A 251 -30.47 0.44 -16.68
N LEU A 252 -30.78 -0.57 -17.51
CA LEU A 252 -32.15 -0.85 -17.97
C LEU A 252 -33.07 -1.20 -16.78
N ALA A 253 -32.59 -2.05 -15.86
CA ALA A 253 -33.34 -2.40 -14.65
C ALA A 253 -33.62 -1.19 -13.74
N ALA A 254 -32.75 -0.18 -13.78
CA ALA A 254 -32.93 1.09 -13.05
C ALA A 254 -33.74 2.14 -13.83
N GLY A 255 -34.27 1.81 -15.01
CA GLY A 255 -35.05 2.74 -15.84
C GLY A 255 -34.22 3.91 -16.36
N VAL A 256 -32.99 3.62 -16.81
CA VAL A 256 -32.11 4.56 -17.51
C VAL A 256 -32.12 4.24 -19.00
N ASP A 257 -32.52 5.21 -19.80
CA ASP A 257 -32.44 5.14 -21.26
C ASP A 257 -31.05 5.61 -21.73
N PHE A 258 -30.44 4.86 -22.64
CA PHE A 258 -29.13 5.19 -23.22
C PHE A 258 -29.01 4.64 -24.66
N LEU A 259 -28.20 5.30 -25.48
CA LEU A 259 -27.75 4.78 -26.78
C LEU A 259 -26.37 4.13 -26.65
N VAL A 260 -25.51 4.74 -25.84
CA VAL A 260 -24.18 4.23 -25.52
C VAL A 260 -23.99 4.26 -24.02
N ILE A 261 -23.45 3.18 -23.47
CA ILE A 261 -23.13 3.05 -22.05
C ILE A 261 -21.74 2.44 -21.88
N GLY A 262 -20.99 2.97 -20.91
CA GLY A 262 -19.64 2.49 -20.59
C GLY A 262 -19.46 2.26 -19.10
N GLU A 263 -18.52 1.39 -18.75
CA GLU A 263 -18.13 1.15 -17.36
C GLU A 263 -16.61 1.08 -17.20
N ASN A 264 -16.12 1.72 -16.15
CA ASN A 264 -14.78 1.51 -15.63
C ASN A 264 -14.87 1.08 -14.16
N LEU A 265 -14.01 0.12 -13.78
CA LEU A 265 -13.92 -0.37 -12.42
C LEU A 265 -12.49 -0.20 -11.90
N ALA A 266 -12.36 0.22 -10.65
CA ALA A 266 -11.07 0.26 -9.97
C ALA A 266 -11.22 -0.13 -8.50
N TYR A 267 -10.31 -0.97 -8.03
CA TYR A 267 -10.13 -1.25 -6.61
C TYR A 267 -8.78 -0.68 -6.15
N ALA A 268 -8.81 0.28 -5.23
CA ALA A 268 -7.62 1.05 -4.87
C ALA A 268 -7.68 1.60 -3.42
N PRO A 269 -6.53 1.98 -2.83
CA PRO A 269 -6.51 2.63 -1.51
C PRO A 269 -7.19 4.01 -1.46
N GLY A 270 -7.23 4.72 -2.59
CA GLY A 270 -7.79 6.08 -2.66
C GLY A 270 -8.05 6.57 -4.08
N VAL A 271 -8.76 7.70 -4.19
CA VAL A 271 -9.27 8.23 -5.47
C VAL A 271 -8.18 8.56 -6.47
N GLU A 272 -7.09 9.22 -6.05
CA GLU A 272 -5.99 9.61 -6.94
C GLU A 272 -5.34 8.38 -7.57
N SER A 273 -5.10 7.36 -6.75
CA SER A 273 -4.51 6.09 -7.19
C SER A 273 -5.45 5.35 -8.15
N ALA A 274 -6.77 5.33 -7.86
CA ALA A 274 -7.76 4.74 -8.76
C ALA A 274 -7.79 5.45 -10.12
N HIS A 275 -7.84 6.78 -10.12
CA HIS A 275 -7.86 7.58 -11.34
C HIS A 275 -6.59 7.38 -12.18
N LYS A 276 -5.41 7.42 -11.55
CA LYS A 276 -4.13 7.15 -12.22
C LYS A 276 -4.10 5.76 -12.86
N GLY A 277 -4.58 4.73 -12.13
CA GLY A 277 -4.68 3.37 -12.65
C GLY A 277 -5.57 3.26 -13.88
N LEU A 278 -6.74 3.89 -13.85
CA LEU A 278 -7.66 3.94 -15.00
C LEU A 278 -7.04 4.67 -16.20
N MET A 279 -6.36 5.80 -15.99
CA MET A 279 -5.74 6.57 -17.08
C MET A 279 -4.52 5.89 -17.72
N ASN A 280 -3.84 5.01 -16.97
CA ASN A 280 -2.73 4.22 -17.47
C ASN A 280 -3.19 2.98 -18.27
N SER A 281 -4.45 2.58 -18.16
CA SER A 281 -5.03 1.51 -18.93
C SER A 281 -5.71 2.05 -20.19
N GLU A 282 -5.30 1.56 -21.36
CA GLU A 282 -5.78 2.02 -22.65
C GLU A 282 -7.31 1.97 -22.78
N GLY A 283 -7.94 0.85 -22.37
CA GLY A 283 -9.39 0.67 -22.47
C GLY A 283 -10.17 1.57 -21.53
N HIS A 284 -9.73 1.72 -20.28
CA HIS A 284 -10.38 2.61 -19.31
C HIS A 284 -10.23 4.08 -19.68
N ARG A 285 -9.04 4.47 -20.14
CA ARG A 285 -8.77 5.81 -20.68
C ARG A 285 -9.63 6.11 -21.90
N ALA A 286 -9.83 5.15 -22.80
CA ALA A 286 -10.71 5.31 -23.96
C ALA A 286 -12.15 5.61 -23.53
N ASN A 287 -12.67 4.94 -22.50
CA ASN A 287 -13.99 5.27 -21.93
C ASN A 287 -14.03 6.69 -21.35
N ILE A 288 -13.04 7.07 -20.51
CA ILE A 288 -12.97 8.40 -19.89
C ILE A 288 -12.95 9.52 -20.94
N LEU A 289 -12.27 9.29 -22.06
CA LEU A 289 -12.08 10.27 -23.13
C LEU A 289 -13.06 10.11 -24.30
N SER A 290 -14.05 9.22 -24.19
CA SER A 290 -14.99 9.02 -25.28
C SER A 290 -15.86 10.28 -25.49
N PRO A 291 -15.95 10.80 -26.73
CA PRO A 291 -16.82 11.93 -27.04
C PRO A 291 -18.30 11.55 -27.04
N ASP A 292 -18.63 10.25 -27.05
CA ASP A 292 -20.00 9.75 -27.10
C ASP A 292 -20.73 9.88 -25.76
N TYR A 293 -20.00 10.18 -24.68
CA TYR A 293 -20.56 10.36 -23.34
C TYR A 293 -20.74 11.83 -22.99
N ALA A 294 -21.89 12.15 -22.41
CA ALA A 294 -22.24 13.46 -21.87
C ALA A 294 -22.49 13.41 -20.36
N LYS A 295 -22.77 12.23 -19.80
CA LYS A 295 -23.11 12.03 -18.39
C LYS A 295 -22.22 10.98 -17.74
N ALA A 296 -22.04 11.11 -16.43
CA ALA A 296 -21.35 10.12 -15.62
C ALA A 296 -22.04 9.92 -14.27
N GLY A 297 -22.01 8.68 -13.78
CA GLY A 297 -22.27 8.34 -12.40
C GLY A 297 -21.04 7.73 -11.77
N ILE A 298 -20.58 8.28 -10.65
CA ILE A 298 -19.43 7.75 -9.91
C ILE A 298 -19.94 7.15 -8.60
N GLY A 299 -19.62 5.88 -8.37
CA GLY A 299 -19.89 5.18 -7.12
C GLY A 299 -18.60 4.81 -6.42
N ALA A 300 -18.39 5.31 -5.20
CA ALA A 300 -17.26 4.95 -4.36
C ALA A 300 -17.72 4.35 -3.03
N MET A 301 -17.29 3.13 -2.75
CA MET A 301 -17.57 2.43 -1.48
C MET A 301 -16.27 2.22 -0.71
N ASP A 302 -16.21 2.74 0.51
CA ASP A 302 -15.11 2.55 1.44
C ASP A 302 -15.36 1.30 2.31
N ALA A 303 -14.44 0.35 2.23
CA ALA A 303 -14.42 -0.86 3.04
C ALA A 303 -13.34 -0.79 4.14
N GLY A 304 -12.91 0.42 4.53
CA GLY A 304 -11.94 0.67 5.58
C GLY A 304 -10.59 0.03 5.29
N VAL A 305 -10.18 -0.92 6.15
CA VAL A 305 -8.90 -1.63 6.00
C VAL A 305 -8.79 -2.44 4.71
N TYR A 306 -9.92 -2.75 4.08
CA TYR A 306 -9.95 -3.48 2.82
C TYR A 306 -9.55 -2.56 1.65
N GLY A 307 -9.96 -1.30 1.64
CA GLY A 307 -9.71 -0.34 0.55
C GLY A 307 -11.01 0.24 0.01
N LYS A 308 -10.93 0.93 -1.13
CA LYS A 308 -12.09 1.57 -1.78
C LYS A 308 -12.39 0.92 -3.12
N MET A 309 -13.68 0.72 -3.39
CA MET A 309 -14.19 0.22 -4.67
C MET A 309 -14.82 1.36 -5.45
N PHE A 310 -14.37 1.56 -6.69
CA PHE A 310 -14.83 2.60 -7.59
C PHE A 310 -15.49 1.98 -8.82
N THR A 311 -16.68 2.48 -9.15
CA THR A 311 -17.38 2.22 -10.41
C THR A 311 -17.67 3.55 -11.08
N GLN A 312 -17.29 3.70 -12.34
CA GLN A 312 -17.68 4.82 -13.20
C GLN A 312 -18.65 4.29 -14.25
N VAL A 313 -19.85 4.84 -14.33
CA VAL A 313 -20.83 4.53 -15.38
C VAL A 313 -20.98 5.77 -16.26
N PHE A 314 -20.85 5.59 -17.57
CA PHE A 314 -20.92 6.68 -18.54
C PHE A 314 -22.11 6.48 -19.47
N SER A 315 -22.80 7.58 -19.84
CA SER A 315 -23.83 7.55 -20.87
C SER A 315 -23.81 8.81 -21.72
N ASN A 316 -24.50 8.76 -22.86
CA ASN A 316 -24.88 9.94 -23.62
C ASN A 316 -26.03 10.73 -22.96
#